data_AF-A0A1Y3BK66-F1
#
_entry.id   AF-A0A1Y3BK66-F1
#
_cell.length_a   1.000
_cell.length_b   1.000
_cell.length_c   1.000
_cell.angle_alpha   90.00
_cell.angle_beta   90.00
_cell.angle_gamma   90.00
#
_symmetry.space_group_name_H-M   'P 1'
#
loop_
_entity.id
_entity.type
_entity.pdbx_description
1 polymer ?
#
loop_
_entity_poly.entity_id
_entity_poly.type
_entity_poly.pdbx_seq_one_letter_code
_entity_poly.pdbx_strand_id
1 'polypeptide(L)'
;MDTFAEIIVGLPFHILVVPNIKLKKPWWLRLPSAMTVYSFVLLSYFLVCGGIIYDVIIEPPAIGSTVDEHGHSRPVAFMPYRVNGQYIMEGLASSMLFTLGAIGFIILDKTHQPTTRYLQ
;
A
#
# COMPACT_ATOMS: atom_id res chain seq x y z
N MET A 1 -0.50 52.48 -19.37
CA MET A 1 0.30 51.81 -20.42
C MET A 1 -0.15 50.36 -20.55
N ASP A 2 -1.46 50.13 -20.38
CA ASP A 2 -1.95 48.87 -19.83
C ASP A 2 -2.72 48.10 -20.91
N THR A 3 -3.34 48.84 -21.83
CA THR A 3 -4.03 48.32 -23.02
C THR A 3 -3.10 47.70 -24.07
N PHE A 4 -1.90 48.26 -24.30
CA PHE A 4 -0.96 47.69 -25.28
C PHE A 4 -0.37 46.35 -24.82
N ALA A 5 -0.08 46.23 -23.51
CA ALA A 5 0.40 44.98 -22.92
C ALA A 5 -0.70 43.89 -22.95
N GLU A 6 -1.95 44.25 -22.65
CA GLU A 6 -3.09 43.34 -22.73
C GLU A 6 -3.31 42.79 -24.15
N ILE A 7 -3.12 43.62 -25.18
CA ILE A 7 -3.27 43.18 -26.58
C ILE A 7 -2.17 42.18 -26.96
N ILE A 8 -0.92 42.43 -26.58
CA ILE A 8 0.21 41.55 -26.89
C ILE A 8 0.06 40.20 -26.16
N VAL A 9 -0.42 40.21 -24.93
CA VAL A 9 -0.65 38.99 -24.14
C VAL A 9 -1.89 38.24 -24.61
N GLY A 10 -2.94 38.93 -25.07
CA GLY A 10 -4.19 38.32 -25.55
C GLY A 10 -4.11 37.71 -26.96
N LEU A 11 -3.22 38.22 -27.81
CA LEU A 11 -3.03 37.76 -29.20
C LEU A 11 -2.72 36.25 -29.32
N PRO A 12 -1.82 35.65 -28.51
CA PRO A 12 -1.60 34.19 -28.55
C PRO A 12 -2.82 33.39 -28.10
N PHE A 13 -3.63 33.87 -27.16
CA PHE A 13 -4.86 33.19 -26.71
C PHE A 13 -5.99 33.26 -27.74
N HIS A 14 -5.95 34.23 -28.67
CA HIS A 14 -6.90 34.30 -29.77
C HIS A 14 -6.59 33.28 -30.87
N ILE A 15 -5.31 32.92 -31.03
CA ILE A 15 -4.80 31.91 -31.98
C ILE A 15 -4.88 30.50 -31.35
N LEU A 16 -4.57 30.37 -30.06
CA LEU A 16 -4.80 29.16 -29.26
C LEU A 16 -6.27 29.07 -28.83
N VAL A 17 -7.15 28.85 -29.79
CA VAL A 17 -8.50 28.34 -29.49
C VAL A 17 -8.30 26.99 -28.82
N VAL A 18 -8.63 26.88 -27.53
CA VAL A 18 -8.58 25.61 -26.80
C VAL A 18 -9.47 24.62 -27.57
N PRO A 19 -8.90 23.62 -28.24
CA PRO A 19 -9.71 22.66 -28.96
C PRO A 19 -10.58 21.95 -27.93
N ASN A 20 -11.88 21.88 -28.17
CA ASN A 20 -12.79 21.08 -27.35
C ASN A 20 -12.54 19.60 -27.67
N ILE A 21 -11.39 19.09 -27.23
CA ILE A 21 -10.99 17.70 -27.43
C ILE A 21 -11.84 16.89 -26.46
N LYS A 22 -12.95 16.35 -26.97
CA LYS A 22 -13.67 15.27 -26.30
C LYS A 22 -12.80 14.02 -26.35
N LEU A 23 -11.80 13.94 -25.47
CA LEU A 23 -10.96 12.77 -25.25
C LEU A 23 -11.88 11.58 -24.94
N LYS A 24 -12.19 10.78 -25.96
CA LYS A 24 -12.85 9.50 -25.77
C LYS A 24 -11.88 8.64 -24.98
N LYS A 25 -12.30 8.18 -23.79
CA LYS A 25 -11.51 7.22 -23.02
C LYS A 25 -11.12 6.05 -23.94
N PRO A 26 -9.84 5.66 -24.00
CA PRO A 26 -9.43 4.56 -24.83
C PRO A 26 -10.18 3.30 -24.39
N TRP A 27 -10.78 2.58 -25.35
CA TRP A 27 -11.58 1.37 -25.08
C TRP A 27 -10.77 0.24 -24.43
N TRP A 28 -9.44 0.31 -24.49
CA TRP A 28 -8.53 -0.64 -23.87
C TRP A 28 -8.34 -0.43 -22.37
N LEU A 29 -8.50 0.81 -21.87
CA LEU A 29 -8.28 1.12 -20.46
C LEU A 29 -9.60 0.99 -19.70
N ARG A 30 -9.92 -0.24 -19.27
CA ARG A 30 -10.98 -0.45 -18.28
C ARG A 30 -10.44 -0.06 -16.91
N LEU A 31 -11.13 0.85 -16.24
CA LEU A 31 -10.81 1.18 -14.85
C LEU A 31 -10.98 -0.08 -13.99
N PRO A 32 -10.01 -0.40 -13.12
CA PRO A 32 -10.14 -1.53 -12.20
C PRO A 32 -11.30 -1.28 -11.24
N SER A 33 -11.94 -2.36 -10.79
CA SER A 33 -12.99 -2.28 -9.76
C SER A 33 -12.41 -1.72 -8.45
N ALA A 34 -13.22 -0.97 -7.71
CA ALA A 34 -12.83 -0.42 -6.41
C ALA A 34 -12.30 -1.50 -5.45
N MET A 35 -12.87 -2.71 -5.49
CA MET A 35 -12.41 -3.83 -4.65
C MET A 35 -11.05 -4.39 -5.09
N THR A 36 -10.75 -4.37 -6.38
CA THR A 36 -9.44 -4.78 -6.91
C THR A 36 -8.37 -3.81 -6.45
N VAL A 37 -8.63 -2.50 -6.56
CA VAL A 37 -7.71 -1.47 -6.05
C VAL A 37 -7.52 -1.61 -4.54
N TYR A 38 -8.59 -1.85 -3.80
CA TYR A 38 -8.55 -2.09 -2.36
C TYR A 38 -7.64 -3.28 -2.00
N SER A 39 -7.76 -4.40 -2.71
CA SER A 39 -6.90 -5.58 -2.50
C SER A 39 -5.42 -5.28 -2.75
N PHE A 40 -5.10 -4.52 -3.80
CA PHE A 40 -3.72 -4.10 -4.06
C PHE A 40 -3.18 -3.17 -2.97
N VAL A 41 -3.99 -2.25 -2.47
CA VAL A 41 -3.59 -1.37 -1.36
C VAL A 41 -3.33 -2.18 -0.10
N LEU A 42 -4.21 -3.12 0.25
CA LEU A 42 -4.03 -3.99 1.42
C LEU A 42 -2.78 -4.88 1.28
N LEU A 43 -2.51 -5.41 0.09
CA LEU A 43 -1.29 -6.17 -0.20
C LEU A 43 -0.04 -5.28 -0.08
N SER A 44 -0.09 -4.04 -0.58
CA SER A 44 1.03 -3.11 -0.44
C SER A 44 1.31 -2.76 1.02
N TYR A 45 0.27 -2.62 1.83
CA TYR A 45 0.39 -2.41 3.27
C TYR A 45 1.08 -3.60 3.96
N PHE A 46 0.68 -4.84 3.61
CA PHE A 46 1.34 -6.05 4.11
C PHE A 46 2.85 -6.06 3.82
N LEU A 47 3.25 -5.75 2.58
CA LEU A 47 4.66 -5.80 2.16
C LEU A 47 5.49 -4.69 2.79
N VAL A 48 4.94 -3.48 2.89
CA VAL A 48 5.63 -2.33 3.50
C VAL A 48 5.81 -2.54 5.00
N CYS A 49 4.73 -2.92 5.71
CA CYS A 49 4.82 -3.23 7.14
C CYS A 49 5.65 -4.49 7.41
N GLY A 50 5.71 -5.41 6.46
CA GLY A 50 6.53 -6.62 6.54
C GLY A 50 8.03 -6.36 6.47
N GLY A 51 8.45 -5.12 6.22
CA GLY A 51 9.86 -4.75 6.25
C GLY A 51 10.60 -4.96 4.93
N ILE A 52 9.92 -5.18 3.79
CA ILE A 52 10.59 -5.43 2.50
C ILE A 52 11.61 -4.34 2.13
N ILE A 53 11.34 -3.07 2.46
CA ILE A 53 12.29 -1.98 2.24
C ILE A 53 13.55 -2.17 3.09
N TYR A 54 13.40 -2.60 4.34
CA TYR A 54 14.51 -2.91 5.24
C TYR A 54 15.27 -4.16 4.76
N ASP A 55 14.55 -5.18 4.31
CA ASP A 55 15.13 -6.41 3.79
C ASP A 55 16.02 -6.15 2.57
N VAL A 56 15.61 -5.27 1.66
CA VAL A 56 16.37 -4.92 0.46
C VAL A 56 17.61 -4.06 0.78
N ILE A 57 17.54 -3.19 1.79
CA ILE A 57 18.65 -2.27 2.10
C ILE A 57 19.70 -2.93 3.01
N ILE A 58 19.26 -3.68 4.02
CA ILE A 58 20.12 -4.20 5.09
C ILE A 58 20.42 -5.69 4.91
N GLU A 59 19.63 -6.41 4.11
CA GLU A 59 19.76 -7.86 3.89
C GLU A 59 19.97 -8.65 5.21
N PRO A 60 19.08 -8.51 6.21
CA PRO A 60 19.19 -9.24 7.46
C PRO A 60 18.98 -10.76 7.23
N PRO A 61 19.51 -11.62 8.11
CA PRO A 61 19.25 -13.05 8.02
C PRO A 61 17.76 -13.35 8.26
N ALA A 62 17.27 -14.43 7.65
CA ALA A 62 15.84 -14.78 7.72
C ALA A 62 15.37 -15.19 9.12
N ILE A 63 16.23 -15.88 9.89
CA ILE A 63 15.95 -16.34 11.25
C ILE A 63 17.25 -16.31 12.07
N GLY A 64 17.14 -15.99 13.36
CA GLY A 64 18.27 -16.07 14.29
C GLY A 64 18.47 -17.47 14.83
N SER A 65 19.66 -17.76 15.37
CA SER A 65 19.90 -18.93 16.21
C SER A 65 20.59 -18.51 17.50
N THR A 66 20.14 -19.08 18.62
CA THR A 66 20.84 -18.97 19.90
C THR A 66 21.34 -20.34 20.30
N VAL A 67 22.58 -20.40 20.78
CA VAL A 67 23.10 -21.63 21.37
C VAL A 67 22.55 -21.78 22.78
N ASP A 68 22.01 -22.97 23.05
CA ASP A 68 21.60 -23.37 24.40
C ASP A 68 22.84 -23.69 25.24
N GLU A 69 22.69 -23.82 26.57
CA GLU A 69 23.81 -24.18 27.48
C GLU A 69 24.47 -25.53 27.11
N HIS A 70 23.73 -26.38 26.40
CA HIS A 70 24.17 -27.68 25.91
C HIS A 70 24.77 -27.63 24.48
N GLY A 71 24.97 -26.44 23.90
CA GLY A 71 25.57 -26.25 22.58
C GLY A 71 24.64 -26.49 21.39
N HIS A 72 23.36 -26.80 21.61
CA HIS A 72 22.38 -26.95 20.54
C HIS A 72 21.91 -25.60 20.02
N SER A 73 21.86 -25.43 18.69
CA SER A 73 21.31 -24.24 18.06
C SER A 73 19.78 -24.29 18.08
N ARG A 74 19.16 -23.38 18.82
CA ARG A 74 17.70 -23.18 18.80
C ARG A 74 17.34 -22.01 17.88
N PRO A 75 16.36 -22.16 16.98
CA PRO A 75 15.91 -21.05 16.14
C PRO A 75 15.20 -20.01 16.99
N VAL A 76 15.50 -18.73 16.74
CA VAL A 76 14.87 -17.60 17.40
C VAL A 76 14.21 -16.72 16.34
N ALA A 77 12.90 -16.56 16.47
CA ALA A 77 12.08 -15.85 15.50
C ALA A 77 12.17 -14.32 15.64
N PHE A 78 12.51 -13.79 16.82
CA PHE A 78 12.57 -12.36 17.13
C PHE A 78 13.99 -11.95 17.49
N MET A 79 14.47 -10.81 16.98
CA MET A 79 15.81 -10.35 17.31
C MET A 79 15.88 -9.89 18.78
N PRO A 80 16.66 -10.57 19.65
CA PRO A 80 16.74 -10.16 21.04
C PRO A 80 17.68 -8.95 21.16
N TYR A 81 17.38 -8.07 22.12
CA TYR A 81 18.24 -6.94 22.51
C TYR A 81 18.48 -5.84 21.45
N ARG A 82 17.81 -5.87 20.28
CA ARG A 82 17.90 -4.81 19.27
C ARG A 82 16.53 -4.47 18.70
N VAL A 83 16.01 -3.30 19.06
CA VAL A 83 14.66 -2.84 18.64
C VAL A 83 14.65 -2.28 17.21
N ASN A 84 15.77 -1.73 16.74
CA ASN A 84 15.89 -1.17 15.39
C ASN A 84 16.30 -2.21 14.34
N GLY A 85 16.46 -3.46 14.75
CA GLY A 85 16.83 -4.58 13.88
C GLY A 85 15.70 -5.58 13.87
N GLN A 86 15.46 -6.17 12.72
CA GLN A 86 14.34 -7.08 12.51
C GLN A 86 14.81 -8.24 11.63
N TYR A 87 14.37 -9.45 11.95
CA TYR A 87 14.50 -10.59 11.04
C TYR A 87 13.36 -10.58 10.03
N ILE A 88 13.60 -11.13 8.83
CA ILE A 88 12.59 -11.21 7.77
C ILE A 88 11.31 -11.90 8.28
N MET A 89 11.48 -13.02 9.01
CA MET A 89 10.34 -13.76 9.58
C MET A 89 9.55 -12.97 10.62
N GLU A 90 10.22 -12.13 11.42
CA GLU A 90 9.58 -11.24 12.39
C GLU A 90 8.73 -10.18 11.67
N GLY A 91 9.28 -9.58 10.60
CA GLY A 91 8.58 -8.65 9.70
C GLY A 91 7.32 -9.24 9.12
N LEU A 92 7.46 -10.35 8.40
CA LEU A 92 6.34 -11.01 7.73
C LEU A 92 5.27 -11.52 8.70
N ALA A 93 5.66 -12.04 9.86
CA ALA A 93 4.70 -12.48 10.87
C ALA A 93 3.90 -11.30 11.45
N SER A 94 4.57 -10.18 11.75
CA SER A 94 3.91 -8.99 12.29
C SER A 94 2.90 -8.38 11.31
N SER A 95 3.28 -8.24 10.03
CA SER A 95 2.39 -7.69 9.01
C SER A 95 1.22 -8.61 8.68
N MET A 96 1.40 -9.93 8.81
CA MET A 96 0.30 -10.90 8.71
C MET A 96 -0.73 -10.68 9.82
N LEU A 97 -0.28 -10.51 11.06
CA LEU A 97 -1.18 -10.24 12.18
C LEU A 97 -1.95 -8.92 12.00
N PHE A 98 -1.29 -7.87 11.51
CA PHE A 98 -1.95 -6.59 11.23
C PHE A 98 -3.01 -6.70 10.12
N THR A 99 -2.70 -7.40 9.03
CA THR A 99 -3.64 -7.57 7.93
C THR A 99 -4.81 -8.47 8.28
N LEU A 100 -4.60 -9.57 9.01
CA LEU A 100 -5.68 -10.41 9.53
C LEU A 100 -6.59 -9.64 10.50
N GLY A 101 -6.00 -8.82 11.38
CA GLY A 101 -6.76 -7.93 12.25
C GLY A 101 -7.63 -6.95 11.47
N ALA A 102 -7.06 -6.29 10.45
CA ALA A 102 -7.78 -5.36 9.59
C ALA A 102 -8.93 -6.03 8.81
N ILE A 103 -8.66 -7.20 8.21
CA ILE A 103 -9.67 -8.01 7.52
C ILE A 103 -10.79 -8.41 8.48
N GLY A 104 -10.46 -8.79 9.72
CA GLY A 104 -11.44 -9.12 10.76
C GLY A 104 -12.42 -7.98 11.02
N PHE A 105 -11.93 -6.74 11.15
CA PHE A 105 -12.79 -5.56 11.31
C PHE A 105 -13.68 -5.31 10.09
N ILE A 106 -13.19 -5.53 8.88
CA ILE A 106 -13.97 -5.33 7.65
C ILE A 106 -15.09 -6.36 7.54
N ILE A 107 -14.81 -7.61 7.90
CA ILE A 107 -15.84 -8.66 7.96
C ILE A 107 -16.90 -8.30 9.01
N LEU A 108 -16.48 -7.81 10.17
CA LEU A 108 -17.40 -7.38 11.22
C LEU A 108 -18.30 -6.24 10.74
N ASP A 109 -17.75 -5.22 10.09
CA ASP A 109 -18.53 -4.12 9.52
C ASP A 109 -19.53 -4.63 8.48
N LYS A 110 -19.07 -5.47 7.54
CA LYS A 110 -19.92 -6.02 6.48
C LYS A 110 -21.07 -6.90 7.00
N THR A 111 -20.81 -7.66 8.06
CA THR A 111 -21.84 -8.53 8.67
C THR A 111 -22.80 -7.76 9.58
N HIS A 112 -22.38 -6.63 10.15
CA HIS A 112 -23.22 -5.78 11.00
C HIS A 112 -24.16 -4.85 10.20
N GLN A 113 -24.01 -4.75 8.88
CA GLN A 113 -24.87 -3.90 8.04
C GLN A 113 -26.35 -4.36 8.09
N PRO A 114 -27.31 -3.43 8.34
CA PRO A 114 -28.72 -3.76 8.60
C PRO A 114 -29.41 -4.43 7.41
N THR A 115 -28.91 -4.24 6.19
CA THR A 115 -29.46 -4.85 4.97
C THR A 115 -29.39 -6.38 4.97
N THR A 116 -28.43 -6.98 5.68
CA THR A 116 -28.29 -8.45 5.78
C THR A 116 -29.36 -9.08 6.68
N ARG A 117 -29.92 -8.33 7.66
CA ARG A 117 -30.94 -8.84 8.59
C ARG A 117 -32.33 -9.04 7.96
N TYR A 118 -32.60 -8.46 6.80
CA TYR A 118 -33.90 -8.59 6.12
C TYR A 118 -33.95 -9.76 5.12
N LEU A 119 -32.86 -10.50 4.96
CA LEU A 119 -32.75 -11.67 4.07
C LEU A 119 -32.69 -13.01 4.84
N GLN A 120 -32.83 -12.98 6.17
CA GLN A 120 -33.13 -14.13 7.03
C GLN A 120 -34.55 -14.01 7.56
#